data_AF-A0A842V4J0-F1
#
_entry.id   AF-A0A842V4J0-F1
#
_cell.length_a   1.000
_cell.length_b   1.000
_cell.length_c   1.000
_cell.angle_alpha   90.00
_cell.angle_beta   90.00
_cell.angle_gamma   90.00
#
_symmetry.space_group_name_H-M   'P 1'
#
loop_
_entity.id
_entity.type
_entity.pdbx_description
1 polymer ?
#
loop_
_entity_poly.entity_id
_entity_poly.type
_entity_poly.pdbx_seq_one_letter_code
_entity_poly.pdbx_strand_id
1 'polypeptide(L)'
;MNKRLMSYPVFNSVANELSLPRSVRYCSFNLYQECLGMRLSQGRRLELIVGACVILCSKLLDYPINLKRLCSACDCSKSDLFRNLRFINKFLKLKALISPEAYVSRYCYELGLSEDDKTLALKKLKRVNEVLINKSSSTRAAVSVYLAGRASYRKLSRVSGLSKTHLNNCVKKVFN
;
A
#
# COMPACT_ATOMS: atom_id res chain seq x y z
N MET A 1 3.86 1.37 -35.73
CA MET A 1 4.50 2.31 -34.79
C MET A 1 4.65 1.66 -33.41
N ASN A 2 5.88 1.47 -32.94
CA ASN A 2 6.16 0.85 -31.64
C ASN A 2 5.65 1.76 -30.51
N LYS A 3 4.56 1.36 -29.83
CA LYS A 3 4.03 2.04 -28.63
C LYS A 3 5.08 2.22 -27.52
N ARG A 4 6.17 1.44 -27.55
CA ARG A 4 7.32 1.54 -26.63
C ARG A 4 8.00 2.92 -26.64
N LEU A 5 8.12 3.58 -27.79
CA LEU A 5 8.86 4.86 -27.90
C LEU A 5 8.02 6.07 -27.48
N MET A 6 6.71 6.04 -27.73
CA MET A 6 5.80 7.16 -27.42
C MET A 6 5.49 7.30 -25.91
N SER A 7 5.72 6.23 -25.13
CA SER A 7 5.37 6.17 -23.70
C SER A 7 6.51 6.57 -22.75
N TYR A 8 7.76 6.57 -23.23
CA TYR A 8 8.94 6.91 -22.45
C TYR A 8 8.95 8.37 -21.91
N PRO A 9 8.50 9.38 -22.68
CA PRO A 9 8.52 10.77 -22.22
C PRO A 9 7.64 11.01 -20.99
N VAL A 10 6.42 10.44 -21.00
CA VAL A 10 5.46 10.59 -19.90
C VAL A 10 6.00 9.99 -18.61
N PHE A 11 6.58 8.79 -18.68
CA PHE A 11 7.21 8.16 -17.52
C PHE A 11 8.38 8.99 -16.99
N ASN A 12 9.28 9.44 -17.88
CA ASN A 12 10.45 10.21 -17.48
C ASN A 12 10.09 11.54 -16.83
N SER A 13 9.04 12.23 -17.32
CA SER A 13 8.57 13.48 -16.71
C SER A 13 8.18 13.25 -15.25
N VAL A 14 7.30 12.29 -14.98
CA VAL A 14 6.84 11.96 -13.61
C VAL A 14 8.00 11.49 -12.73
N ALA A 15 8.88 10.64 -13.27
CA ALA A 15 10.02 10.10 -12.52
C ALA A 15 11.07 11.16 -12.16
N ASN A 16 11.21 12.21 -12.98
CA ASN A 16 12.10 13.33 -12.73
C ASN A 16 11.52 14.31 -11.72
N GLU A 17 10.23 14.66 -11.86
CA GLU A 17 9.53 15.55 -10.94
C GLU A 17 9.47 14.99 -9.50
N LEU A 18 9.36 13.67 -9.38
CA LEU A 18 9.41 12.97 -8.10
C LEU A 18 10.83 12.65 -7.61
N SER A 19 11.85 12.93 -8.42
CA SER A 19 13.26 12.62 -8.14
C SER A 19 13.44 11.17 -7.68
N LEU A 20 12.81 10.21 -8.39
CA LEU A 20 12.81 8.81 -7.98
C LEU A 20 14.22 8.21 -8.00
N PRO A 21 14.62 7.43 -6.96
CA PRO A 21 15.89 6.72 -6.97
C PRO A 21 15.91 5.67 -8.09
N ARG A 22 17.11 5.32 -8.56
CA ARG A 22 17.32 4.44 -9.72
C ARG A 22 16.59 3.10 -9.61
N SER A 23 16.56 2.51 -8.41
CA SER A 23 15.86 1.25 -8.12
C SER A 23 14.34 1.35 -8.33
N VAL A 24 13.71 2.36 -7.74
CA VAL A 24 12.27 2.61 -7.88
C VAL A 24 11.91 2.98 -9.31
N ARG A 25 12.75 3.78 -9.97
CA ARG A 25 12.58 4.16 -11.38
C ARG A 25 12.60 2.92 -12.29
N TYR A 26 13.59 2.05 -12.11
CA TYR A 26 13.71 0.82 -12.90
C TYR A 26 12.52 -0.12 -12.69
N CYS A 27 12.15 -0.40 -11.44
CA CYS A 27 10.97 -1.21 -11.12
C CYS A 27 9.70 -0.62 -11.76
N SER A 28 9.49 0.68 -11.57
CA SER A 28 8.27 1.36 -12.04
C SER A 28 8.19 1.35 -13.57
N PHE A 29 9.34 1.49 -14.24
CA PHE A 29 9.41 1.45 -15.70
C PHE A 29 9.10 0.06 -16.25
N ASN A 30 9.68 -1.00 -15.67
CA ASN A 30 9.40 -2.38 -16.10
C ASN A 30 7.91 -2.70 -15.91
N LEU A 31 7.36 -2.36 -14.75
CA LEU A 31 5.94 -2.56 -14.46
C LEU A 31 5.02 -1.79 -15.41
N TYR A 32 5.42 -0.58 -15.78
CA TYR A 32 4.73 0.23 -16.77
C TYR A 32 4.76 -0.42 -18.17
N GLN A 33 5.90 -0.94 -18.59
CA GLN A 33 6.03 -1.68 -19.86
C GLN A 33 5.14 -2.93 -19.89
N GLU A 34 5.06 -3.68 -18.80
CA GLU A 34 4.14 -4.82 -18.66
C GLU A 34 2.68 -4.37 -18.82
N CYS A 35 2.28 -3.28 -18.16
CA CYS A 35 0.94 -2.71 -18.29
C CYS A 35 0.60 -2.32 -19.74
N LEU A 36 1.56 -1.77 -20.48
CA LEU A 36 1.41 -1.43 -21.89
C LEU A 36 1.30 -2.68 -22.77
N GLY A 37 2.12 -3.70 -22.51
CA GLY A 37 2.08 -4.98 -23.21
C GLY A 37 0.73 -5.67 -23.09
N MET A 38 0.12 -5.61 -21.91
CA MET A 38 -1.22 -6.16 -21.64
C MET A 38 -2.38 -5.24 -22.06
N ARG A 39 -2.10 -4.12 -22.74
CA ARG A 39 -3.11 -3.13 -23.18
C ARG A 39 -3.96 -2.55 -22.05
N LEU A 40 -3.47 -2.54 -20.80
CA LEU A 40 -4.19 -1.96 -19.65
C LEU A 40 -4.39 -0.44 -19.77
N SER A 41 -3.66 0.20 -20.68
CA SER A 41 -3.74 1.63 -20.96
C SER A 41 -4.90 2.07 -21.85
N GLN A 42 -5.63 1.14 -22.48
CA GLN A 42 -6.75 1.53 -23.33
C GLN A 42 -7.86 2.22 -22.53
N GLY A 43 -8.20 3.44 -22.94
CA GLY A 43 -9.23 4.28 -22.28
C GLY A 43 -8.77 4.95 -20.99
N ARG A 44 -7.46 4.99 -20.68
CA ARG A 44 -6.91 5.60 -19.47
C ARG A 44 -5.78 6.58 -19.80
N ARG A 45 -5.68 7.65 -19.01
CA ARG A 45 -4.54 8.56 -19.04
C ARG A 45 -3.26 7.82 -18.67
N LEU A 46 -2.19 7.99 -19.45
CA LEU A 46 -0.92 7.29 -19.25
C LEU A 46 -0.26 7.69 -17.92
N GLU A 47 -0.42 8.95 -17.51
CA GLU A 47 0.08 9.53 -16.26
C GLU A 47 -0.49 8.77 -15.05
N LEU A 48 -1.78 8.40 -15.09
CA LEU A 48 -2.43 7.66 -14.00
C LEU A 48 -1.89 6.24 -13.87
N ILE A 49 -1.49 5.62 -14.98
CA ILE A 49 -0.90 4.28 -15.01
C ILE A 49 0.51 4.36 -14.44
N VAL A 50 1.30 5.34 -14.88
CA VAL A 50 2.64 5.60 -14.33
C VAL A 50 2.56 5.84 -12.82
N GLY A 51 1.65 6.71 -12.37
CA GLY A 51 1.48 7.00 -10.95
C GLY A 51 1.07 5.76 -10.13
N ALA A 52 0.20 4.92 -10.68
CA ALA A 52 -0.14 3.64 -10.05
C ALA A 52 1.05 2.67 -9.98
N CYS A 53 1.84 2.52 -11.05
CA CYS A 53 3.05 1.70 -11.07
C CYS A 53 4.07 2.19 -10.04
N VAL A 54 4.26 3.51 -9.93
CA VAL A 54 5.15 4.15 -8.96
C VAL A 54 4.73 3.84 -7.51
N ILE A 55 3.42 3.89 -7.19
CA ILE A 55 2.93 3.49 -5.86
C ILE A 55 3.18 2.00 -5.58
N LEU A 56 2.97 1.14 -6.57
CA LEU A 56 3.19 -0.31 -6.40
C LEU A 56 4.67 -0.61 -6.12
N CYS A 57 5.57 -0.08 -6.94
CA CYS A 57 7.01 -0.27 -6.76
C CYS A 57 7.54 0.41 -5.49
N SER A 58 7.01 1.57 -5.13
CA SER A 58 7.26 2.24 -3.85
C SER A 58 6.96 1.32 -2.66
N LYS A 59 5.85 0.57 -2.71
CA LYS A 59 5.50 -0.41 -1.67
C LYS A 59 6.36 -1.67 -1.71
N LEU A 60 6.76 -2.13 -2.89
CA LEU A 60 7.60 -3.33 -3.04
C LEU A 60 9.03 -3.10 -2.56
N LEU A 61 9.53 -1.87 -2.69
CA LEU A 61 10.90 -1.49 -2.37
C LEU A 61 11.01 -0.70 -1.05
N ASP A 62 9.94 -0.68 -0.24
CA ASP A 62 9.86 0.06 1.03
C ASP A 62 10.32 1.53 0.94
N TYR A 63 10.03 2.18 -0.19
CA TYR A 63 10.36 3.59 -0.44
C TYR A 63 9.09 4.44 -0.40
N PRO A 64 8.68 5.01 0.75
CA PRO A 64 7.42 5.72 0.88
C PRO A 64 7.40 7.00 0.03
N ILE A 65 6.39 7.13 -0.85
CA ILE A 65 6.21 8.32 -1.68
C ILE A 65 5.15 9.25 -1.09
N ASN A 66 5.42 10.55 -1.13
CA ASN A 66 4.43 11.55 -0.76
C ASN A 66 3.32 11.63 -1.82
N LEU A 67 2.12 11.17 -1.46
CA LEU A 67 0.96 11.13 -2.35
C LEU A 67 0.59 12.50 -2.93
N LYS A 68 0.80 13.61 -2.20
CA LYS A 68 0.50 14.94 -2.73
C LYS A 68 1.39 15.28 -3.91
N ARG A 69 2.71 15.06 -3.78
CA ARG A 69 3.68 15.27 -4.87
C ARG A 69 3.37 14.41 -6.08
N LEU A 70 3.02 13.15 -5.85
CA LEU A 70 2.62 12.24 -6.92
C LEU A 70 1.35 12.70 -7.65
N CYS A 71 0.34 13.20 -6.92
CA CYS A 71 -0.87 13.73 -7.53
C CYS A 71 -0.59 14.98 -8.37
N SER A 72 0.30 15.86 -7.90
CA SER A 72 0.77 17.03 -8.65
C SER A 72 1.49 16.62 -9.94
N ALA A 73 2.43 15.68 -9.87
CA ALA A 73 3.21 15.24 -11.03
C ALA A 73 2.38 14.52 -12.10
N CYS A 74 1.26 13.89 -11.70
CA CYS A 74 0.34 13.23 -12.62
C CYS A 74 -0.86 14.10 -13.02
N ASP A 75 -0.94 15.34 -12.52
CA ASP A 75 -2.08 16.26 -12.68
C ASP A 75 -3.44 15.55 -12.50
N CYS A 76 -3.64 15.02 -11.29
CA CYS A 76 -4.81 14.20 -10.99
C CYS A 76 -5.24 14.24 -9.52
N SER A 77 -6.47 13.77 -9.28
CA SER A 77 -6.99 13.59 -7.92
C SER A 77 -6.48 12.28 -7.28
N LYS A 78 -6.45 12.25 -5.94
CA LYS A 78 -6.13 11.01 -5.19
C LYS A 78 -7.08 9.86 -5.56
N SER A 79 -8.36 10.16 -5.74
CA SER A 79 -9.39 9.17 -6.09
C SER A 79 -9.11 8.49 -7.43
N ASP A 80 -8.68 9.25 -8.43
CA ASP A 80 -8.38 8.73 -9.77
C ASP A 80 -7.16 7.81 -9.72
N LEU A 81 -6.13 8.23 -9.00
CA LEU A 81 -4.90 7.47 -8.85
C LEU A 81 -5.17 6.14 -8.12
N PHE A 82 -5.95 6.16 -7.03
CA PHE A 82 -6.35 4.95 -6.32
C PHE A 82 -7.31 4.04 -7.13
N ARG A 83 -8.17 4.60 -7.99
CA ARG A 83 -9.04 3.81 -8.88
C ARG A 83 -8.21 3.01 -9.89
N ASN A 84 -7.22 3.66 -10.50
CA ASN A 84 -6.31 3.01 -11.44
C ASN A 84 -5.34 2.04 -10.76
N LEU A 85 -4.86 2.38 -9.56
CA LEU A 85 -4.08 1.48 -8.72
C LEU A 85 -4.83 0.17 -8.46
N ARG A 86 -6.10 0.24 -8.03
CA ARG A 86 -6.91 -0.96 -7.78
C ARG A 86 -7.12 -1.79 -9.04
N PHE A 87 -7.34 -1.13 -10.18
CA PHE A 87 -7.47 -1.79 -11.47
C PHE A 87 -6.20 -2.56 -11.82
N ILE A 88 -5.06 -1.89 -11.87
CA ILE A 88 -3.76 -2.47 -12.22
C ILE A 88 -3.39 -3.61 -11.25
N ASN A 89 -3.62 -3.42 -9.95
CA ASN A 89 -3.35 -4.43 -8.93
C ASN A 89 -4.20 -5.70 -9.10
N LYS A 90 -5.44 -5.57 -9.60
CA LYS A 90 -6.32 -6.72 -9.90
C LYS A 90 -5.80 -7.52 -11.10
N PHE A 91 -5.31 -6.84 -12.12
CA PHE A 91 -4.84 -7.47 -13.36
C PHE A 91 -3.49 -8.15 -13.20
N LEU A 92 -2.53 -7.48 -12.55
CA LEU A 92 -1.18 -8.03 -12.38
C LEU A 92 -1.11 -9.11 -11.31
N LYS A 93 -2.21 -9.39 -10.59
CA LYS A 93 -2.23 -10.24 -9.38
C LYS A 93 -1.12 -9.86 -8.39
N LEU A 94 -0.57 -8.65 -8.48
CA LEU A 94 0.45 -8.15 -7.59
C LEU A 94 -0.21 -8.02 -6.24
N LYS A 95 0.03 -9.01 -5.38
CA LYS A 95 -0.20 -8.86 -3.96
C LYS A 95 0.90 -7.97 -3.40
N ALA A 96 0.99 -6.70 -3.83
CA ALA A 96 1.67 -5.67 -3.04
C ALA A 96 0.75 -5.25 -1.86
N LEU A 97 0.27 -6.27 -1.15
CA LEU A 97 -0.26 -6.16 0.19
C LEU A 97 1.00 -6.21 1.05
N ILE A 98 1.46 -5.05 1.55
CA ILE A 98 2.37 -5.04 2.69
C ILE A 98 1.80 -6.06 3.68
N SER A 99 2.63 -7.05 4.00
CA SER A 99 2.18 -8.22 4.74
C SER A 99 1.61 -7.74 6.08
N PRO A 100 0.54 -8.34 6.60
CA PRO A 100 0.03 -7.98 7.92
C PRO A 100 1.14 -8.02 8.99
N GLU A 101 2.12 -8.92 8.84
CA GLU A 101 3.31 -9.05 9.68
C GLU A 101 4.21 -7.81 9.65
N ALA A 102 4.41 -7.21 8.46
CA ALA A 102 5.17 -5.98 8.31
C ALA A 102 4.46 -4.79 9.00
N TYR A 103 3.12 -4.73 8.92
CA TYR A 103 2.35 -3.74 9.67
C TYR A 103 2.44 -3.94 11.18
N VAL A 104 2.42 -5.19 11.66
CA VAL A 104 2.59 -5.48 13.10
C VAL A 104 3.95 -4.95 13.57
N SER A 105 5.02 -5.27 12.84
CA SER A 105 6.38 -4.82 13.19
C SER A 105 6.48 -3.30 13.25
N ARG A 106 5.91 -2.61 12.25
CA ARG A 106 5.85 -1.15 12.22
C ARG A 106 5.05 -0.57 13.38
N TYR A 107 3.87 -1.12 13.67
CA TYR A 107 3.02 -0.61 14.76
C TYR A 107 3.66 -0.83 16.12
N CYS A 108 4.29 -1.97 16.36
CA CYS A 108 5.04 -2.23 17.59
C CYS A 108 6.17 -1.20 17.77
N TYR A 109 6.92 -0.91 16.70
CA TYR A 109 7.97 0.10 16.72
C TYR A 109 7.42 1.52 17.02
N GLU A 110 6.40 1.97 16.29
CA GLU A 110 5.81 3.31 16.49
C GLU A 110 5.12 3.47 17.85
N LEU A 111 4.68 2.37 18.47
CA LEU A 111 4.06 2.37 19.80
C LEU A 111 5.07 2.18 20.94
N GLY A 112 6.34 1.91 20.63
CA GLY A 112 7.38 1.61 21.63
C GLY A 112 7.12 0.30 22.37
N LEU A 113 6.57 -0.71 21.71
CA LEU A 113 6.31 -2.03 22.29
C LEU A 113 7.57 -2.90 22.27
N SER A 114 7.67 -3.80 23.24
CA SER A 114 8.80 -4.75 23.33
C SER A 114 8.75 -5.81 22.22
N GLU A 115 9.88 -6.49 21.99
CA GLU A 115 9.90 -7.64 21.07
C GLU A 115 9.00 -8.79 21.57
N ASP A 116 8.86 -8.97 22.88
CA ASP A 116 7.91 -9.95 23.46
C ASP A 116 6.45 -9.62 23.08
N ASP A 117 6.08 -8.34 23.10
CA ASP A 117 4.76 -7.89 22.64
C ASP A 117 4.55 -8.11 21.15
N LYS A 118 5.59 -7.90 20.36
CA LYS A 118 5.56 -8.11 18.91
C LYS A 118 5.39 -9.59 18.58
N THR A 119 6.12 -10.49 19.26
CA THR A 119 5.94 -11.94 19.06
C THR A 119 4.53 -12.38 19.46
N LEU A 120 3.98 -11.84 20.54
CA LEU A 120 2.60 -12.10 20.95
C LEU A 120 1.58 -11.57 19.91
N ALA A 121 1.80 -10.37 19.37
CA ALA A 121 0.96 -9.79 18.32
C ALA A 121 0.99 -10.62 17.03
N LEU A 122 2.16 -11.15 16.65
CA LEU A 122 2.29 -12.06 15.50
C LEU A 122 1.60 -13.41 15.75
N LYS A 123 1.63 -13.94 16.99
CA LYS A 123 0.84 -15.12 17.36
C LYS A 123 -0.67 -14.87 17.21
N LYS A 124 -1.16 -13.72 17.72
CA LYS A 124 -2.58 -13.33 17.60
C LYS A 124 -2.99 -13.07 16.15
N LEU A 125 -2.07 -12.57 15.32
CA LEU A 125 -2.31 -12.27 13.91
C LEU A 125 -2.79 -13.49 13.12
N LYS A 126 -2.35 -14.71 13.47
CA LYS A 126 -2.81 -15.95 12.82
C LYS A 126 -4.34 -16.09 12.89
N ARG A 127 -4.91 -16.02 14.09
CA ARG A 127 -6.36 -16.05 14.32
C ARG A 127 -7.08 -14.86 13.67
N VAL A 128 -6.47 -13.67 13.72
CA VAL A 128 -7.07 -12.49 13.09
C VAL A 128 -7.14 -12.64 11.56
N ASN A 129 -6.14 -13.26 10.93
CA ASN A 129 -6.13 -13.52 9.49
C ASN A 129 -7.25 -14.47 9.06
N GLU A 130 -7.62 -15.43 9.89
CA GLU A 130 -8.72 -16.38 9.65
C GLU A 130 -10.09 -15.71 9.80
N VAL A 131 -10.26 -14.82 10.78
CA VAL A 131 -11.55 -14.18 11.07
C VAL A 131 -11.81 -12.95 10.21
N LEU A 132 -10.77 -12.14 9.94
CA LEU A 132 -10.88 -10.85 9.26
C LEU A 132 -10.38 -10.90 7.81
N ILE A 133 -10.66 -11.99 7.08
CA ILE A 133 -10.21 -12.22 5.69
C ILE A 133 -10.56 -11.04 4.77
N ASN A 134 -11.76 -10.48 4.94
CA ASN A 134 -12.28 -9.38 4.12
C ASN A 134 -11.79 -7.98 4.57
N LYS A 135 -10.85 -7.89 5.52
CA LYS A 135 -10.32 -6.62 6.04
C LYS A 135 -8.90 -6.35 5.56
N SER A 136 -8.54 -5.06 5.53
CA SER A 136 -7.23 -4.63 5.07
C SER A 136 -6.10 -5.21 5.95
N SER A 137 -4.90 -5.43 5.39
CA SER A 137 -3.74 -5.92 6.15
C SER A 137 -3.37 -5.01 7.32
N SER A 138 -3.53 -3.70 7.14
CA SER A 138 -3.38 -2.70 8.20
C SER A 138 -4.40 -2.89 9.33
N THR A 139 -5.68 -3.13 9.01
CA THR A 139 -6.72 -3.40 10.01
C THR A 139 -6.44 -4.69 10.78
N ARG A 140 -6.04 -5.76 10.08
CA ARG A 140 -5.70 -7.05 10.71
C ARG A 140 -4.52 -6.92 11.68
N ALA A 141 -3.47 -6.23 11.26
CA ALA A 141 -2.31 -5.94 12.11
C ALA A 141 -2.66 -5.05 13.31
N ALA A 142 -3.50 -4.03 13.12
CA ALA A 142 -3.92 -3.14 14.21
C ALA A 142 -4.73 -3.90 15.27
N VAL A 143 -5.60 -4.81 14.83
CA VAL A 143 -6.38 -5.68 15.73
C VAL A 143 -5.47 -6.69 16.45
N SER A 144 -4.50 -7.29 15.77
CA SER A 144 -3.58 -8.25 16.42
C SER A 144 -2.68 -7.58 17.47
N VAL A 145 -2.20 -6.35 17.20
CA VAL A 145 -1.44 -5.54 18.15
C VAL A 145 -2.31 -5.11 19.35
N TYR A 146 -3.58 -4.77 19.12
CA TYR A 146 -4.52 -4.50 20.20
C TYR A 146 -4.72 -5.73 21.10
N LEU A 147 -4.92 -6.91 20.51
CA LEU A 147 -5.14 -8.17 21.20
C LEU A 147 -3.91 -8.68 21.97
N ALA A 148 -2.70 -8.26 21.59
CA ALA A 148 -1.47 -8.53 22.35
C ALA A 148 -1.38 -7.72 23.65
N GLY A 149 -2.29 -6.77 23.89
CA GLY A 149 -2.60 -6.32 25.25
C GLY A 149 -1.85 -5.10 25.77
N ARG A 150 -1.21 -4.28 24.92
CA ARG A 150 -0.48 -3.07 25.40
C ARG A 150 -0.79 -1.76 24.70
N ALA A 151 -1.78 -1.71 23.82
CA ALA A 151 -2.08 -0.50 23.06
C ALA A 151 -3.52 -0.02 23.28
N SER A 152 -3.67 1.22 23.73
CA SER A 152 -4.98 1.87 23.81
C SER A 152 -5.50 2.19 22.41
N TYR A 153 -6.82 2.16 22.22
CA TYR A 153 -7.48 2.57 20.97
C TYR A 153 -7.03 3.96 20.49
N ARG A 154 -6.69 4.87 21.43
CA ARG A 154 -6.20 6.21 21.10
C ARG A 154 -4.83 6.17 20.43
N LYS A 155 -3.87 5.41 20.98
CA LYS A 155 -2.51 5.29 20.42
C LYS A 155 -2.55 4.54 19.08
N LEU A 156 -3.30 3.45 19.02
CA LEU A 156 -3.47 2.65 17.79
C LEU A 156 -4.16 3.44 16.67
N SER A 157 -5.19 4.23 16.98
CA SER A 157 -5.87 5.07 15.99
C SER A 157 -4.92 6.11 15.37
N ARG A 158 -4.01 6.69 16.17
CA ARG A 158 -2.98 7.64 15.70
C ARG A 158 -1.97 6.99 14.76
N VAL A 159 -1.51 5.79 15.08
CA VAL A 159 -0.47 5.04 14.33
C VAL A 159 -1.05 4.36 13.06
N SER A 160 -2.23 3.76 13.17
CA SER A 160 -2.86 3.04 12.06
C SER A 160 -3.74 3.92 11.15
N GLY A 161 -4.12 5.12 11.60
CA GLY A 161 -5.08 5.99 10.90
C GLY A 161 -6.52 5.49 10.89
N LEU A 162 -6.84 4.44 11.67
CA LEU A 162 -8.17 3.84 11.74
C LEU A 162 -9.03 4.53 12.80
N SER A 163 -10.34 4.63 12.55
CA SER A 163 -11.28 5.16 13.55
C SER A 163 -11.45 4.18 14.72
N LYS A 164 -11.66 4.72 15.93
CA LYS A 164 -11.89 3.91 17.14
C LYS A 164 -13.08 2.97 16.99
N THR A 165 -14.17 3.44 16.36
CA THR A 165 -15.39 2.66 16.12
C THR A 165 -15.11 1.47 15.19
N HIS A 166 -14.32 1.68 14.14
CA HIS A 166 -13.92 0.61 13.23
C HIS A 166 -13.06 -0.46 13.92
N LEU A 167 -12.07 -0.03 14.73
CA LEU A 167 -11.24 -0.95 15.50
C LEU A 167 -12.07 -1.77 16.48
N ASN A 168 -12.95 -1.13 17.25
CA ASN A 168 -13.82 -1.81 18.22
C ASN A 168 -14.70 -2.87 17.54
N ASN A 169 -15.32 -2.53 16.40
CA ASN A 169 -16.13 -3.47 15.64
C ASN A 169 -15.33 -4.67 15.11
N CYS A 170 -14.06 -4.46 14.71
CA CYS A 170 -13.21 -5.54 14.26
C CYS A 170 -12.72 -6.42 15.40
N VAL A 171 -12.40 -5.83 16.56
CA VAL A 171 -11.98 -6.55 17.76
C VAL A 171 -13.11 -7.46 18.26
N LYS A 172 -14.35 -6.96 18.34
CA LYS A 172 -15.53 -7.76 18.73
C LYS A 172 -15.71 -9.01 17.87
N LYS A 173 -15.43 -8.92 16.56
CA LYS A 173 -15.54 -10.06 15.64
C LYS A 173 -14.51 -11.17 15.89
N VAL A 174 -13.39 -10.87 16.54
CA VAL A 174 -12.33 -11.86 16.83
C VAL A 174 -12.53 -12.53 18.19
N PHE A 175 -13.22 -11.85 19.12
CA PHE A 175 -13.58 -12.37 20.43
C PHE A 175 -14.82 -13.27 20.41
N ASN A 176 -15.82 -12.94 19.57
CA ASN A 176 -16.94 -13.84 19.26
C ASN A 176 -16.49 -14.96 18.33
#